data_AF-A0A976K6H3-F1
#
_entry.id   AF-A0A976K6H3-F1
#
_cell.length_a   1.000
_cell.length_b   1.000
_cell.length_c   1.000
_cell.angle_alpha   90.00
_cell.angle_beta   90.00
_cell.angle_gamma   90.00
#
_symmetry.space_group_name_H-M   'P 1'
#
loop_
_entity.id
_entity.type
_entity.pdbx_description
1 polymer ?
#
loop_
_entity_poly.entity_id
_entity_poly.type
_entity_poly.pdbx_seq_one_letter_code
_entity_poly.pdbx_strand_id
1 'polypeptide(L)'
;PQALGHQRAMELIVLGEQLDARSLQSLGLVNRVVPAAQVLPAALALAEQVAERASHATALLKKALTGQADALEKALATEQAAAAACFAHPETARRIGDFGGHKG
;
A
#
# COMPACT_ATOMS: atom_id res chain seq x y z
N PRO A 1 -0.47 -7.85 -4.70
CA PRO A 1 -1.03 -9.19 -5.02
C PRO A 1 -1.58 -9.96 -3.82
N GLN A 2 -0.93 -9.94 -2.65
CA GLN A 2 -1.36 -10.73 -1.49
C GLN A 2 -2.78 -10.38 -0.99
N ALA A 3 -3.16 -9.10 -1.00
CA ALA A 3 -4.50 -8.67 -0.59
C ALA A 3 -5.59 -8.81 -1.68
N LEU A 4 -5.22 -8.73 -2.96
CA LEU A 4 -6.19 -8.56 -4.08
C LEU A 4 -6.12 -9.63 -5.17
N GLY A 5 -5.18 -10.57 -5.08
CA GLY A 5 -4.77 -11.40 -6.20
C GLY A 5 -3.95 -10.63 -7.25
N HIS A 6 -3.48 -11.34 -8.28
CA HIS A 6 -2.63 -10.75 -9.32
C HIS A 6 -3.41 -9.89 -10.32
N GLN A 7 -4.63 -10.28 -10.68
CA GLN A 7 -5.44 -9.59 -11.68
C GLN A 7 -5.71 -8.13 -11.29
N ARG A 8 -6.36 -7.91 -10.14
CA ARG A 8 -6.67 -6.57 -9.63
C ARG A 8 -5.42 -5.77 -9.26
N ALA A 9 -4.41 -6.43 -8.69
CA ALA A 9 -3.16 -5.74 -8.39
C ALA A 9 -2.49 -5.21 -9.67
N MET A 10 -2.50 -5.98 -10.76
CA MET A 10 -1.92 -5.52 -12.02
C MET A 10 -2.69 -4.38 -12.65
N GLU A 11 -4.02 -4.43 -12.62
CA GLU A 11 -4.88 -3.35 -13.08
C GLU A 11 -4.55 -2.03 -12.36
N LEU A 12 -4.50 -2.04 -11.02
CA LEU A 12 -4.17 -0.84 -10.24
C LEU A 12 -2.75 -0.32 -10.51
N ILE A 13 -1.77 -1.20 -10.62
CA ILE A 13 -0.37 -0.82 -10.81
C ILE A 13 -0.13 -0.26 -12.23
N VAL A 14 -0.73 -0.88 -13.26
CA VAL A 14 -0.46 -0.53 -14.67
C VAL A 14 -1.30 0.65 -15.13
N LEU A 15 -2.58 0.71 -14.72
CA LEU A 15 -3.48 1.79 -15.14
C LEU A 15 -3.36 3.04 -14.26
N GLY A 16 -2.87 2.89 -13.01
CA GLY A 16 -2.67 4.02 -12.10
C GLY A 16 -3.97 4.74 -11.72
N GLU A 17 -5.11 4.03 -11.75
CA GLU A 17 -6.42 4.62 -11.48
C GLU A 17 -6.55 5.17 -10.05
N GLN A 18 -7.20 6.33 -9.93
CA GLN A 18 -7.54 6.88 -8.62
C GLN A 18 -8.82 6.24 -8.10
N LEU A 19 -8.69 5.51 -6.99
CA LEU A 19 -9.84 4.95 -6.28
C LEU A 19 -10.21 5.80 -5.07
N ASP A 20 -11.51 5.97 -4.86
CA ASP A 20 -12.01 6.59 -3.64
C ASP A 20 -11.89 5.65 -2.43
N ALA A 21 -12.03 6.22 -1.22
CA ALA A 21 -11.86 5.48 0.02
C ALA A 21 -12.85 4.31 0.17
N ARG A 22 -14.08 4.44 -0.37
CA ARG A 22 -15.11 3.39 -0.29
C ARG A 22 -14.79 2.22 -1.21
N SER A 23 -14.27 2.49 -2.40
CA SER A 23 -13.80 1.49 -3.35
C SER A 23 -12.64 0.70 -2.74
N LEU A 24 -11.65 1.40 -2.16
CA LEU A 24 -10.53 0.76 -1.44
C LEU A 24 -11.00 -0.10 -0.26
N GLN A 25 -12.06 0.32 0.44
CA GLN A 25 -12.68 -0.48 1.50
C GLN A 25 -13.35 -1.74 0.97
N SER A 26 -14.12 -1.64 -0.13
CA SER A 26 -14.76 -2.82 -0.77
C SER A 26 -13.74 -3.83 -1.31
N LEU A 27 -12.55 -3.35 -1.69
CA LEU A 27 -11.43 -4.18 -2.10
C LEU A 27 -10.69 -4.83 -0.93
N GLY A 28 -10.97 -4.42 0.32
CA GLY A 28 -10.29 -4.92 1.52
C GLY A 28 -8.89 -4.32 1.72
N LEU A 29 -8.53 -3.26 0.99
CA LEU A 29 -7.28 -2.52 1.21
C LEU A 29 -7.39 -1.52 2.37
N VAL A 30 -8.61 -1.04 2.65
CA VAL A 30 -8.92 -0.11 3.74
C VAL A 30 -9.90 -0.76 4.70
N ASN A 31 -9.60 -0.75 5.99
CA ASN A 31 -10.47 -1.35 7.00
C ASN A 31 -11.70 -0.47 7.32
N ARG A 32 -11.52 0.86 7.34
CA ARG A 32 -12.56 1.81 7.80
C ARG A 32 -12.51 3.10 6.99
N VAL A 33 -13.70 3.62 6.65
CA VAL A 33 -13.88 4.92 5.99
C VAL A 33 -14.76 5.78 6.89
N VAL A 34 -14.29 6.99 7.20
CA VAL A 34 -14.99 7.96 8.05
C VAL A 34 -15.00 9.34 7.36
N PRO A 35 -15.90 10.26 7.74
CA PRO A 35 -15.83 11.64 7.28
C PRO A 35 -14.47 12.27 7.61
N ALA A 36 -13.99 13.18 6.75
CA ALA A 36 -12.67 13.80 6.90
C ALA A 36 -12.44 14.42 8.29
N ALA A 37 -13.45 15.11 8.84
CA ALA A 37 -13.41 15.70 10.17
C ALA A 37 -13.27 14.69 11.32
N GLN A 38 -13.52 13.40 11.06
CA GLN A 38 -13.47 12.32 12.06
C GLN A 38 -12.23 11.42 11.92
N VAL A 39 -11.33 11.67 10.97
CA VAL A 39 -10.14 10.82 10.75
C VAL A 39 -9.31 10.69 12.02
N LEU A 40 -8.92 11.81 12.62
CA LEU A 40 -8.09 11.81 13.83
C LEU A 40 -8.84 11.24 15.06
N PRO A 41 -10.08 11.67 15.38
CA PRO A 41 -10.85 11.07 16.47
C PRO A 41 -11.02 9.54 16.33
N ALA A 42 -11.38 9.04 15.15
CA ALA A 42 -11.57 7.62 14.93
C ALA A 42 -10.27 6.82 15.04
N ALA A 43 -9.15 7.39 14.58
CA ALA A 43 -7.83 6.76 14.70
C ALA A 43 -7.39 6.66 16.17
N LEU A 44 -7.60 7.71 16.98
CA LEU A 44 -7.26 7.70 18.40
C LEU A 44 -8.13 6.71 19.19
N ALA A 45 -9.44 6.69 18.94
CA ALA A 45 -10.33 5.71 19.56
C ALA A 45 -9.93 4.27 19.23
N LEU A 46 -9.49 4.00 18.00
CA LEU A 46 -8.97 2.68 17.62
C LEU A 46 -7.64 2.36 18.32
N ALA A 47 -6.75 3.34 18.47
CA ALA A 47 -5.49 3.16 19.18
C ALA A 47 -5.72 2.85 20.66
N GLU A 48 -6.68 3.51 21.31
CA GLU A 48 -7.09 3.21 22.69
C GLU A 48 -7.57 1.77 22.83
N GLN A 49 -8.45 1.31 21.91
CA GLN A 49 -8.92 -0.07 21.89
C GLN A 49 -7.78 -1.09 21.74
N VAL A 50 -6.73 -0.76 20.97
CA VAL A 50 -5.54 -1.61 20.83
C VAL A 50 -4.69 -1.58 22.09
N ALA A 51 -4.55 -0.42 22.73
CA ALA A 51 -3.77 -0.24 23.95
C ALA A 51 -4.34 -1.01 25.15
N GLU A 52 -5.67 -1.24 25.17
CA GLU A 52 -6.33 -2.11 26.14
C GLU A 52 -6.01 -3.61 25.96
N ARG A 53 -5.42 -4.02 24.83
CA ARG A 53 -5.08 -5.44 24.57
C ARG A 53 -3.74 -5.80 25.21
N ALA A 54 -3.56 -7.08 25.52
CA ALA A 54 -2.30 -7.59 26.04
C ALA A 54 -1.17 -7.33 25.01
N SER A 55 -0.26 -6.42 25.34
CA SER A 55 0.79 -5.94 24.44
C SER A 55 1.69 -7.07 23.94
N HIS A 56 2.09 -7.98 24.82
CA HIS A 56 2.93 -9.13 24.49
C HIS A 56 2.23 -10.08 23.49
N ALA A 57 0.98 -10.47 23.77
CA ALA A 57 0.22 -11.34 22.88
C ALA A 57 -0.04 -10.67 21.52
N THR A 58 -0.38 -9.38 21.53
CA THR A 58 -0.62 -8.59 20.30
C THR A 58 0.64 -8.51 19.44
N ALA A 59 1.81 -8.30 20.04
CA ALA A 59 3.09 -8.27 19.33
C ALA A 59 3.44 -9.63 18.70
N LEU A 60 3.24 -10.72 19.44
CA LEU A 60 3.46 -12.08 18.93
C LEU A 60 2.51 -12.42 17.79
N LEU A 61 1.22 -12.11 17.93
CA LEU A 61 0.22 -12.33 16.88
C LEU A 61 0.53 -11.51 15.62
N LYS A 62 0.89 -10.23 15.78
CA LYS A 62 1.34 -9.40 14.65
C LYS A 62 2.52 -10.05 13.95
N LYS A 63 3.55 -10.47 14.69
CA LYS A 63 4.74 -11.12 14.11
C LYS A 63 4.39 -12.43 13.40
N ALA A 64 3.51 -13.25 13.96
CA ALA A 64 3.07 -14.50 13.34
C ALA A 64 2.31 -14.25 12.02
N LEU A 65 1.47 -13.22 11.97
CA LEU A 65 0.69 -12.87 10.78
C LEU A 65 1.51 -12.16 9.70
N THR A 66 2.47 -11.31 10.07
CA THR A 66 3.28 -10.53 9.12
C THR A 66 4.65 -11.16 8.83
N GLY A 67 4.97 -12.29 9.47
CA GLY A 67 6.29 -12.92 9.48
C GLY A 67 6.63 -13.69 8.20
N GLN A 68 6.58 -13.03 7.05
CA GLN A 68 7.06 -13.55 5.77
C GLN A 68 8.25 -12.72 5.25
N ALA A 69 9.27 -12.54 6.09
CA ALA A 69 10.43 -11.69 5.80
C ALA A 69 11.11 -12.09 4.49
N ASP A 70 11.37 -13.38 4.28
CA ASP A 70 12.06 -13.90 3.09
C ASP A 70 11.31 -13.60 1.79
N ALA A 71 9.98 -13.71 1.79
CA ALA A 71 9.16 -13.41 0.62
C ALA A 71 9.14 -11.90 0.31
N LEU A 72 9.11 -11.07 1.36
CA LEU A 72 9.20 -9.62 1.23
C LEU A 72 10.59 -9.19 0.72
N GLU A 73 11.67 -9.72 1.29
CA GLU A 73 13.05 -9.44 0.86
C GLU A 73 13.25 -9.80 -0.61
N LYS A 74 12.77 -10.97 -1.04
CA LYS A 74 12.82 -11.38 -2.46
C LYS A 74 12.00 -10.45 -3.35
N ALA A 75 10.82 -10.02 -2.92
CA ALA A 75 10.00 -9.08 -3.66
C ALA A 75 10.73 -7.72 -3.81
N LEU A 76 11.29 -7.19 -2.72
CA LEU A 76 12.05 -5.94 -2.72
C LEU A 76 13.28 -6.01 -3.63
N ALA A 77 14.03 -7.11 -3.60
CA ALA A 77 15.17 -7.31 -4.50
C ALA A 77 14.74 -7.34 -5.97
N THR A 78 13.60 -7.96 -6.28
CA THR A 78 13.02 -7.98 -7.63
C THR A 78 12.58 -6.59 -8.07
N GLU A 79 11.89 -5.85 -7.19
CA GLU A 79 11.45 -4.47 -7.45
C GLU A 79 12.64 -3.53 -7.66
N GLN A 80 13.70 -3.66 -6.87
CA GLN A 80 14.91 -2.86 -7.02
C GLN A 80 15.59 -3.09 -8.37
N ALA A 81 15.73 -4.34 -8.81
CA ALA A 81 16.30 -4.67 -10.11
C ALA A 81 15.44 -4.15 -11.26
N ALA A 82 14.11 -4.30 -11.18
CA ALA A 82 13.17 -3.81 -12.19
C ALA A 82 13.17 -2.27 -12.26
N ALA A 83 13.18 -1.59 -11.11
CA ALA A 83 13.26 -0.14 -11.05
C ALA A 83 14.56 0.38 -11.66
N ALA A 84 15.71 -0.23 -11.34
CA ALA A 84 16.99 0.13 -11.92
C ALA A 84 17.00 -0.01 -13.45
N ALA A 85 16.45 -1.11 -13.97
CA ALA A 85 16.30 -1.32 -15.42
C ALA A 85 15.37 -0.28 -16.06
N CYS A 86 14.25 0.06 -15.41
CA CYS A 86 13.34 1.10 -15.89
C CYS A 86 14.03 2.47 -15.97
N PHE A 87 14.74 2.89 -14.92
CA PHE A 87 15.42 4.19 -14.90
C PHE A 87 16.58 4.28 -15.90
N ALA A 88 17.23 3.15 -16.22
CA ALA A 88 18.25 3.10 -17.27
C ALA A 88 17.67 3.20 -18.68
N HIS A 89 16.36 2.97 -18.87
CA HIS A 89 15.74 2.99 -20.18
C HIS A 89 15.47 4.44 -20.66
N PRO A 90 15.85 4.82 -21.90
CA PRO A 90 15.69 6.18 -22.41
C PRO A 90 14.25 6.72 -22.39
N GLU A 91 13.26 5.83 -22.50
CA GLU A 91 11.84 6.20 -22.43
C GLU A 91 11.46 6.83 -21.09
N THR A 92 12.10 6.41 -19.99
CA THR A 92 11.80 6.92 -18.65
C THR A 92 12.19 8.38 -18.52
N ALA A 93 13.38 8.76 -19.00
CA ALA A 93 13.82 10.16 -19.01
C ALA A 93 12.87 11.05 -19.82
N ARG A 94 12.42 10.57 -20.99
CA ARG A 94 11.43 11.26 -21.82
C ARG A 94 10.11 11.48 -21.07
N ARG A 95 9.54 10.42 -20.50
CA ARG A 95 8.24 10.47 -19.80
C ARG A 95 8.28 11.34 -18.53
N ILE A 96 9.39 11.35 -17.79
CA ILE A 96 9.55 12.24 -16.62
C ILE A 96 9.54 13.70 -17.06
N GLY A 97 10.20 14.03 -18.17
CA GLY A 97 10.18 15.39 -18.76
C GLY A 97 8.77 15.82 -19.14
N ASP A 98 8.01 14.94 -19.81
CA ASP A 98 6.63 15.20 -20.22
C ASP A 98 5.68 15.38 -19.01
N PHE A 99 5.90 14.62 -17.93
CA PHE A 99 5.09 14.70 -16.71
C PHE A 99 5.22 16.05 -16.00
N GLY A 100 6.43 16.62 -15.91
CA GLY A 100 6.67 17.92 -15.28
C GLY A 100 6.00 19.10 -15.99
N GLY A 101 5.62 18.93 -17.27
CA GLY A 101 4.90 19.92 -18.06
C GLY A 101 3.37 19.89 -17.87
N HIS A 102 2.83 18.79 -17.36
CA HIS A 102 1.40 18.64 -17.08
C HIS A 102 1.11 18.96 -15.61
N LYS A 103 0.97 20.25 -15.28
CA LYS A 103 0.28 20.63 -14.04
C LYS A 103 -1.22 20.32 -14.23
N GLY A 104 -1.76 19.46 -13.37
CA GLY A 104 -3.20 19.28 -13.20
C GLY A 104 -3.88 20.54 -12.67
#